data_AF-A0A9K3DFQ9-F1
#
_entry.id   AF-A0A9K3DFQ9-F1
#
_cell.length_a   1.000
_cell.length_b   1.000
_cell.length_c   1.000
_cell.angle_alpha   90.00
_cell.angle_beta   90.00
_cell.angle_gamma   90.00
#
_symmetry.space_group_name_H-M   'P 1'
#
loop_
_entity.id
_entity.type
_entity.pdbx_description
1 polymer ?
#
loop_
_entity_poly.entity_id
_entity_poly.type
_entity_poly.pdbx_seq_one_letter_code
_entity_poly.pdbx_strand_id
1 'polypeptide(L)'
;MSEREGKRRMLQGNTCLQLNKGVCYVRNKISFTHSAEHTRNSLYRLVAVVVDADLMNGVEVPTTEAFVMKDRRYIYKSLKHVCPSLSDKVCYLKQIGYKGPRYTRPKDTDVCTLKDLLRLLYTNPKRHEETLELKASCKFWDEIVKSAQVSNGTFLYLDPRDEQKTSVVLDVKLQLKVLIVEPHRYISQCHISNV
;
A
#
# COMPACT_ATOMS: atom_id res chain seq x y z
N MET A 1 8.52 28.79 -5.55
CA MET A 1 7.91 28.93 -6.88
C MET A 1 6.60 29.67 -6.69
N SER A 2 6.48 30.88 -7.24
CA SER A 2 5.18 31.58 -7.33
C SER A 2 4.35 30.95 -8.44
N GLU A 3 3.01 30.99 -8.32
CA GLU A 3 2.10 30.57 -9.38
C GLU A 3 2.41 31.42 -10.62
N ARG A 4 2.98 30.79 -11.67
CA ARG A 4 3.42 31.51 -12.88
C ARG A 4 2.20 31.86 -13.70
N GLU A 5 2.07 33.14 -14.08
CA GLU A 5 1.08 33.62 -15.05
C GLU A 5 1.05 32.70 -16.28
N GLY A 6 -0.16 32.25 -16.65
CA GLY A 6 -0.39 31.39 -17.81
C GLY A 6 -0.31 29.87 -17.58
N LYS A 7 0.13 29.38 -16.40
CA LYS A 7 0.02 27.94 -16.07
C LYS A 7 -1.32 27.62 -15.38
N ARG A 8 -1.86 26.42 -15.64
CA ARG A 8 -3.10 25.91 -15.02
C ARG A 8 -3.01 26.01 -13.50
N ARG A 9 -4.03 26.61 -12.85
CA ARG A 9 -4.07 26.81 -11.39
C ARG A 9 -3.70 25.54 -10.62
N MET A 10 -2.77 25.67 -9.68
CA MET A 10 -2.30 24.51 -8.89
C MET A 10 -3.33 24.07 -7.86
N LEU A 11 -4.10 25.00 -7.32
CA LEU A 11 -5.24 24.74 -6.43
C LEU A 11 -6.55 24.79 -7.22
N GLN A 12 -7.42 23.83 -6.97
CA GLN A 12 -8.77 23.71 -7.51
C GLN A 12 -9.80 23.77 -6.39
N GLY A 13 -11.01 24.20 -6.73
CA GLY A 13 -12.10 24.43 -5.79
C GLY A 13 -12.22 25.92 -5.44
N ASN A 14 -12.99 26.21 -4.39
CA ASN A 14 -13.15 27.57 -3.90
C ASN A 14 -11.96 27.95 -3.02
N THR A 15 -10.99 28.65 -3.60
CA THR A 15 -9.76 29.11 -2.93
C THR A 15 -9.89 30.51 -2.32
N CYS A 16 -11.03 31.18 -2.50
CA CYS A 16 -11.33 32.45 -1.86
C CYS A 16 -11.95 32.19 -0.49
N LEU A 17 -11.28 32.65 0.57
CA LEU A 17 -11.72 32.45 1.95
C LEU A 17 -12.09 33.80 2.55
N GLN A 18 -13.22 33.86 3.24
CA GLN A 18 -13.59 35.03 4.02
C GLN A 18 -13.09 34.85 5.45
N LEU A 19 -12.31 35.81 5.93
CA LEU A 19 -11.88 35.89 7.32
C LEU A 19 -13.02 36.45 8.17
N ASN A 20 -13.31 35.78 9.27
CA ASN A 20 -14.19 36.28 10.32
C ASN A 20 -13.36 36.45 11.59
N LYS A 21 -13.18 37.70 12.04
CA LYS A 21 -12.34 38.05 13.19
C LYS A 21 -10.92 37.48 13.10
N GLY A 22 -10.31 37.56 11.92
CA GLY A 22 -8.94 37.08 11.67
C GLY A 22 -8.80 35.56 11.50
N VAL A 23 -9.89 34.80 11.56
CA VAL A 23 -9.88 33.34 11.37
C VAL A 23 -10.76 32.95 10.20
N CYS A 24 -10.31 32.01 9.37
CA CYS A 24 -11.15 31.37 8.37
C CYS A 24 -11.01 29.85 8.43
N TYR A 25 -12.06 29.15 8.00
CA TYR A 25 -12.05 27.70 7.86
C TYR A 25 -12.27 27.33 6.41
N VAL A 26 -11.46 26.41 5.92
CA VAL A 26 -11.65 25.80 4.61
C VAL A 26 -12.83 24.83 4.71
N ARG A 27 -14.05 25.33 4.47
CA ARG A 27 -15.28 24.52 4.50
C ARG A 27 -15.49 23.71 3.23
N ASN A 28 -14.98 24.19 2.10
CA ASN A 28 -15.11 23.55 0.80
C ASN A 28 -13.89 22.71 0.48
N LYS A 29 -14.07 21.67 -0.34
CA LYS A 29 -12.97 20.82 -0.78
C LYS A 29 -12.03 21.61 -1.70
N ILE A 30 -10.81 21.85 -1.22
CA ILE A 30 -9.70 22.34 -2.03
C ILE A 30 -8.86 21.13 -2.45
N SER A 31 -8.46 21.05 -3.72
CA SER A 31 -7.63 19.96 -4.23
C SER A 31 -6.52 20.47 -5.12
N PHE A 32 -5.39 19.78 -5.14
CA PHE A 32 -4.28 20.14 -6.02
C PHE A 32 -4.44 19.52 -7.40
N THR A 33 -4.04 20.27 -8.44
CA THR A 33 -3.97 19.77 -9.80
C THR A 33 -2.90 18.69 -9.91
N HIS A 34 -3.30 17.47 -10.26
CA HIS A 34 -2.38 16.36 -10.50
C HIS A 34 -1.62 16.58 -11.81
N SER A 35 -0.31 16.75 -11.72
CA SER A 35 0.55 16.84 -12.89
C SER A 35 1.89 16.17 -12.60
N ALA A 36 2.45 15.50 -13.62
CA ALA A 36 3.62 14.66 -13.47
C ALA A 36 4.88 15.44 -13.04
N GLU A 37 4.98 16.71 -13.43
CA GLU A 37 6.05 17.63 -13.04
C GLU A 37 5.98 18.03 -11.56
N HIS A 38 4.78 18.02 -10.96
CA HIS A 38 4.54 18.57 -9.62
C HIS A 38 4.43 17.48 -8.53
N THR A 39 4.27 16.20 -8.89
CA THR A 39 3.98 15.13 -7.91
C THR A 39 5.20 14.33 -7.41
N ARG A 40 6.43 14.74 -7.74
CA ARG A 40 7.65 13.99 -7.36
C ARG A 40 8.50 14.79 -6.36
N ASN A 41 8.36 14.47 -5.07
CA ASN A 41 9.18 14.96 -3.96
C ASN A 41 9.34 16.49 -3.84
N SER A 42 8.40 17.27 -4.36
CA SER A 42 8.43 18.73 -4.22
C SER A 42 7.86 19.16 -2.86
N LEU A 43 8.49 20.16 -2.26
CA LEU A 43 8.00 20.85 -1.08
C LEU A 43 7.06 21.99 -1.51
N TYR A 44 5.92 22.08 -0.84
CA TYR A 44 4.87 23.06 -1.08
C TYR A 44 4.69 23.95 0.13
N ARG A 45 4.36 25.22 -0.13
CA ARG A 45 3.84 26.15 0.88
C ARG A 45 2.51 26.69 0.37
N LEU A 46 1.54 26.81 1.25
CA LEU A 46 0.31 27.55 0.97
C LEU A 46 0.52 28.98 1.43
N VAL A 47 0.11 29.91 0.58
CA VAL A 47 0.23 31.35 0.81
C VAL A 47 -1.17 31.94 0.63
N ALA A 48 -1.66 32.67 1.63
CA ALA A 48 -2.93 33.38 1.50
C ALA A 48 -2.69 34.80 1.00
N VAL A 49 -3.26 35.16 -0.13
CA VAL A 49 -3.13 36.50 -0.71
C VAL A 49 -4.40 37.29 -0.41
N VAL A 50 -4.23 38.53 0.03
CA VAL A 50 -5.35 39.46 0.22
C VAL A 50 -5.87 39.87 -1.14
N VAL A 51 -7.17 39.64 -1.39
CA VAL A 51 -7.83 40.00 -2.66
C VAL A 51 -8.35 41.43 -2.64
N ASP A 52 -8.58 41.98 -1.45
CA ASP A 52 -9.05 43.35 -1.23
C ASP A 52 -7.88 44.34 -1.33
N ALA A 53 -7.92 45.22 -2.33
CA ALA A 53 -6.88 46.19 -2.62
C ALA A 53 -6.67 47.19 -1.46
N ASP A 54 -7.73 47.49 -0.71
CA ASP A 54 -7.69 48.49 0.37
C ASP A 54 -6.99 47.94 1.62
N LEU A 55 -6.90 46.62 1.75
CA LEU A 55 -6.26 45.91 2.87
C LEU A 55 -4.84 45.42 2.54
N MET A 56 -4.39 45.58 1.29
CA MET A 56 -3.14 45.00 0.78
C MET A 56 -1.88 45.52 1.50
N ASN A 57 -1.91 46.75 2.04
CA ASN A 57 -0.75 47.38 2.67
C ASN A 57 -0.62 47.12 4.18
N GLY A 58 -1.61 46.49 4.81
CA GLY A 58 -1.68 46.34 6.28
C GLY A 58 -1.65 44.91 6.80
N VAL A 59 -1.54 43.91 5.92
CA VAL A 59 -1.69 42.50 6.28
C VAL A 59 -0.45 41.70 5.87
N GLU A 60 0.19 41.11 6.87
CA GLU A 60 1.24 40.13 6.62
C GLU A 60 0.64 38.87 6.01
N VAL A 61 1.19 38.43 4.89
CA VAL A 61 0.71 37.28 4.12
C VAL A 61 1.05 35.98 4.86
N PRO A 62 0.07 35.26 5.43
CA PRO A 62 0.36 34.05 6.17
C PRO A 62 0.82 32.96 5.19
N THR A 63 1.94 32.33 5.53
CA THR A 63 2.54 31.25 4.76
C THR A 63 2.68 30.03 5.65
N THR A 64 2.25 28.86 5.17
CA THR A 64 2.46 27.61 5.91
C THR A 64 3.93 27.20 5.89
N GLU A 65 4.30 26.35 6.85
CA GLU A 65 5.54 25.59 6.72
C GLU A 65 5.56 24.76 5.43
N ALA A 66 6.77 24.41 4.99
CA ALA A 66 6.94 23.59 3.80
C ALA A 66 6.49 22.15 4.07
N PHE A 67 5.60 21.60 3.23
CA PHE A 67 5.14 20.23 3.34
C PHE A 67 5.28 19.48 2.01
N VAL A 68 5.50 18.16 2.09
CA VAL A 68 5.56 17.31 0.90
C VAL A 68 4.15 16.90 0.51
N MET A 69 3.77 17.14 -0.74
CA MET A 69 2.51 16.62 -1.27
C MET A 69 2.64 15.11 -1.52
N LYS A 70 1.99 14.32 -0.67
CA LYS A 70 1.89 12.87 -0.81
C LYS A 70 0.62 12.54 -1.59
N ASP A 71 0.76 12.02 -2.80
CA ASP A 71 -0.39 11.52 -3.54
C ASP A 71 -0.84 10.14 -3.02
N ARG A 72 -1.97 9.63 -3.51
CA ARG A 72 -2.46 8.29 -3.15
C ARG A 72 -1.46 7.17 -3.50
N ARG A 73 -0.56 7.38 -4.47
CA ARG A 73 0.47 6.41 -4.86
C ARG A 73 1.60 6.36 -3.83
N TYR A 74 1.85 7.46 -3.12
CA TYR A 74 2.85 7.52 -2.06
C TYR A 74 2.56 6.52 -0.95
N ILE A 75 1.30 6.39 -0.50
CA ILE A 75 0.91 5.46 0.58
C ILE A 75 1.34 4.02 0.25
N TYR A 76 1.07 3.56 -0.97
CA TYR A 76 1.47 2.22 -1.40
C TYR A 76 2.98 2.10 -1.60
N LYS A 77 3.66 3.18 -2.01
CA LYS A 77 5.13 3.18 -2.15
C LYS A 77 5.84 3.12 -0.80
N SER A 78 5.37 3.87 0.20
CA SER A 78 5.99 3.88 1.52
C SER A 78 5.81 2.56 2.26
N LEU A 79 4.66 1.89 2.07
CA LEU A 79 4.38 0.62 2.73
C LEU A 79 5.11 -0.59 2.11
N LYS A 80 5.62 -0.48 0.87
CA LYS A 80 6.40 -1.56 0.21
C LYS A 80 7.72 -1.93 0.88
N HIS A 81 8.20 -1.11 1.81
CA HIS A 81 9.45 -1.32 2.54
C HIS A 81 9.25 -1.91 3.94
N VAL A 82 8.01 -2.22 4.32
CA VAL A 82 7.65 -2.84 5.61
C VAL A 82 7.40 -4.34 5.40
N CYS A 83 7.64 -5.17 6.41
CA CYS A 83 7.27 -6.59 6.39
C CYS A 83 5.76 -6.72 6.14
N PRO A 84 5.33 -7.28 4.99
CA PRO A 84 3.91 -7.30 4.66
C PRO A 84 3.18 -8.39 5.44
N SER A 85 1.94 -8.09 5.84
CA SER A 85 1.02 -9.05 6.44
C SER A 85 0.43 -9.97 5.37
N LEU A 86 0.05 -11.20 5.73
CA LEU A 86 -0.65 -12.11 4.82
C LEU A 86 -1.99 -11.54 4.32
N SER A 87 -2.64 -10.69 5.11
CA SER A 87 -3.88 -9.99 4.74
C SER A 87 -3.67 -8.78 3.83
N ASP A 88 -2.42 -8.37 3.60
CA ASP A 88 -2.12 -7.21 2.76
C ASP A 88 -2.45 -7.48 1.29
N LYS A 89 -2.90 -6.45 0.59
CA LYS A 89 -3.13 -6.51 -0.86
C LYS A 89 -1.82 -6.68 -1.61
N VAL A 90 -1.85 -7.38 -2.74
CA VAL A 90 -0.66 -7.62 -3.59
C VAL A 90 0.07 -6.34 -4.04
N CYS A 91 -0.61 -5.18 -4.08
CA CYS A 91 0.02 -3.90 -4.41
C CYS A 91 1.02 -3.36 -3.37
N TYR A 92 1.08 -3.97 -2.18
CA TYR A 92 2.11 -3.69 -1.18
C TYR A 92 3.43 -4.40 -1.46
N LEU A 93 3.48 -5.34 -2.41
CA LEU A 93 4.72 -5.97 -2.82
C LEU A 93 5.57 -5.04 -3.70
N LYS A 94 6.88 -5.22 -3.65
CA LYS A 94 7.79 -4.62 -4.63
C LYS A 94 7.33 -4.97 -6.05
N GLN A 95 7.54 -4.06 -7.00
CA GLN A 95 7.18 -4.24 -8.42
C GLN A 95 5.68 -4.36 -8.79
N ILE A 96 4.75 -4.34 -7.82
CA ILE A 96 3.30 -4.34 -8.10
C ILE A 96 2.66 -2.99 -7.73
N GLY A 97 2.31 -2.16 -8.71
CA GLY A 97 1.64 -0.87 -8.46
C GLY A 97 0.13 -1.01 -8.26
N TYR A 98 -0.45 -0.24 -7.33
CA TYR A 98 -1.91 -0.15 -7.18
C TYR A 98 -2.56 0.29 -8.51
N LYS A 99 -3.63 -0.40 -8.93
CA LYS A 99 -4.32 -0.21 -10.23
C LYS A 99 -3.44 -0.45 -11.48
N GLY A 100 -2.25 -1.03 -11.33
CA GLY A 100 -1.44 -1.46 -12.48
C GLY A 100 -1.90 -2.81 -13.05
N PRO A 101 -1.33 -3.25 -14.19
CA PRO A 101 -1.64 -4.56 -14.80
C PRO A 101 -1.41 -5.73 -13.83
N ARG A 102 -0.28 -5.73 -13.11
CA ARG A 102 0.06 -6.76 -12.11
C ARG A 102 -0.74 -6.68 -10.81
N TYR A 103 -1.63 -5.69 -10.66
CA TYR A 103 -2.60 -5.62 -9.57
C TYR A 103 -4.00 -6.02 -10.02
N THR A 104 -4.38 -5.63 -11.23
CA THR A 104 -5.72 -5.90 -11.81
C THR A 104 -5.86 -7.35 -12.20
N ARG A 105 -4.91 -7.91 -12.96
CA ARG A 105 -5.02 -9.30 -13.45
C ARG A 105 -5.12 -10.35 -12.34
N PRO A 106 -4.27 -10.31 -11.28
CA PRO A 106 -4.43 -11.27 -10.18
C PRO A 106 -5.75 -11.08 -9.45
N LYS A 107 -6.21 -9.83 -9.31
CA LYS A 107 -7.48 -9.53 -8.68
C LYS A 107 -8.66 -10.10 -9.47
N ASP A 108 -8.58 -10.10 -10.81
CA ASP A 108 -9.61 -10.66 -11.69
C ASP A 108 -9.67 -12.21 -11.63
N THR A 109 -8.65 -12.85 -11.06
CA THR A 109 -8.59 -14.30 -10.80
C THR A 109 -8.70 -14.65 -9.31
N ASP A 110 -9.25 -13.74 -8.50
CA ASP A 110 -9.43 -13.83 -7.04
C ASP A 110 -8.14 -13.85 -6.20
N VAL A 111 -6.98 -13.54 -6.80
CA VAL A 111 -5.71 -13.37 -6.08
C VAL A 111 -5.56 -11.92 -5.62
N CYS A 112 -6.17 -11.61 -4.47
CA CYS A 112 -6.23 -10.25 -3.94
C CYS A 112 -5.16 -9.96 -2.88
N THR A 113 -4.81 -10.96 -2.07
CA THR A 113 -3.94 -10.79 -0.90
C THR A 113 -2.59 -11.49 -1.06
N LEU A 114 -1.64 -11.14 -0.19
CA LEU A 114 -0.36 -11.82 -0.08
C LEU A 114 -0.54 -13.31 0.24
N LYS A 115 -1.50 -13.64 1.10
CA LYS A 115 -1.89 -15.02 1.42
C LYS A 115 -2.25 -15.82 0.18
N ASP A 116 -3.08 -15.25 -0.69
CA ASP A 116 -3.55 -15.90 -1.92
C ASP A 116 -2.38 -16.10 -2.89
N LEU A 117 -1.54 -15.07 -3.04
CA LEU A 117 -0.38 -15.10 -3.92
C LEU A 117 0.65 -16.16 -3.49
N LEU A 118 0.99 -16.20 -2.19
CA LEU A 118 1.92 -17.19 -1.64
C LEU A 118 1.35 -18.61 -1.75
N ARG A 119 0.06 -18.80 -1.44
CA ARG A 119 -0.59 -20.10 -1.65
C ARG A 119 -0.46 -20.56 -3.09
N LEU A 120 -0.80 -19.68 -4.04
CA LEU A 120 -0.73 -20.01 -5.47
C LEU A 120 0.71 -20.33 -5.90
N LEU A 121 1.69 -19.56 -5.43
CA LEU A 121 3.11 -19.78 -5.71
C LEU A 121 3.57 -21.21 -5.38
N TYR A 122 3.16 -21.74 -4.23
CA TYR A 122 3.61 -23.06 -3.76
C TYR A 122 2.69 -24.22 -4.15
N THR A 123 1.41 -23.95 -4.44
CA THR A 123 0.44 -25.00 -4.82
C THR A 123 0.35 -25.19 -6.33
N ASN A 124 0.47 -24.11 -7.11
CA ASN A 124 0.40 -24.14 -8.57
C ASN A 124 1.30 -23.05 -9.19
N PRO A 125 2.62 -23.30 -9.26
CA PRO A 125 3.59 -22.33 -9.77
C PRO A 125 3.28 -21.85 -11.19
N LYS A 126 2.73 -22.74 -12.04
CA LYS A 126 2.39 -22.41 -13.44
C LYS A 126 1.27 -21.37 -13.49
N ARG A 127 0.19 -21.59 -12.73
CA ARG A 127 -0.90 -20.62 -12.59
C ARG A 127 -0.43 -19.32 -11.93
N HIS A 128 0.55 -19.36 -11.03
CA HIS A 128 1.14 -18.15 -10.45
C HIS A 128 1.84 -17.29 -11.52
N GLU A 129 2.64 -17.89 -12.40
CA GLU A 129 3.27 -17.19 -13.52
C GLU A 129 2.25 -16.58 -14.49
N GLU A 130 1.21 -17.34 -14.84
CA GLU A 130 0.11 -16.89 -15.71
C GLU A 130 -0.63 -15.71 -15.09
N THR A 131 -0.91 -15.78 -13.78
CA THR A 131 -1.65 -14.74 -13.04
C THR A 131 -0.92 -13.40 -13.03
N LEU A 132 0.41 -13.41 -12.96
CA LEU A 132 1.23 -12.20 -12.99
C LEU A 132 1.68 -11.82 -14.42
N GLU A 133 1.46 -12.68 -15.41
CA GLU A 133 2.11 -12.68 -16.73
C GLU A 133 3.63 -12.45 -16.62
N LEU A 134 4.25 -13.16 -15.69
CA LEU A 134 5.68 -13.07 -15.41
C LEU A 134 6.26 -14.47 -15.27
N LYS A 135 7.26 -14.78 -16.10
CA LYS A 135 8.04 -16.01 -15.98
C LYS A 135 8.92 -15.97 -14.73
N ALA A 136 9.15 -17.11 -14.09
CA ALA A 136 10.06 -17.23 -12.94
C ALA A 136 11.49 -16.79 -13.25
N SER A 137 11.92 -16.86 -14.51
CA SER A 137 13.24 -16.38 -14.94
C SER A 137 13.38 -14.85 -14.98
N CYS A 138 12.31 -14.10 -14.72
CA CYS A 138 12.32 -12.64 -14.78
C CYS A 138 12.76 -12.02 -13.46
N LYS A 139 13.67 -11.03 -13.49
CA LYS A 139 14.08 -10.26 -12.31
C LYS A 139 12.90 -9.67 -11.51
N PHE A 140 11.84 -9.24 -12.21
CA PHE A 140 10.64 -8.72 -11.54
C PHE A 140 9.92 -9.79 -10.73
N TRP A 141 9.89 -11.04 -11.20
CA TRP A 141 9.34 -12.16 -10.46
C TRP A 141 10.12 -12.36 -9.16
N ASP A 142 11.46 -12.40 -9.24
CA ASP A 142 12.33 -12.63 -8.08
C ASP A 142 12.11 -11.57 -7.00
N GLU A 143 11.98 -10.31 -7.40
CA GLU A 143 11.74 -9.22 -6.46
C GLU A 143 10.35 -9.29 -5.81
N ILE A 144 9.32 -9.73 -6.54
CA ILE A 144 7.97 -9.93 -6.00
C ILE A 144 7.98 -11.05 -4.96
N VAL A 145 8.57 -12.19 -5.30
CA VAL A 145 8.58 -13.36 -4.41
C VAL A 145 9.46 -13.15 -3.20
N LYS A 146 10.65 -12.55 -3.37
CA LYS A 146 11.49 -12.15 -2.23
C LYS A 146 10.74 -11.18 -1.32
N SER A 147 10.03 -10.19 -1.90
CA SER A 147 9.21 -9.25 -1.12
C SER A 147 8.07 -9.95 -0.37
N ALA A 148 7.47 -10.99 -0.96
CA ALA A 148 6.38 -11.75 -0.37
C ALA A 148 6.86 -12.64 0.80
N GLN A 149 8.01 -13.29 0.63
CA GLN A 149 8.59 -14.22 1.60
C GLN A 149 9.19 -13.54 2.84
N VAL A 150 9.36 -12.21 2.83
CA VAL A 150 9.77 -11.43 4.01
C VAL A 150 8.65 -11.38 5.08
N SER A 151 7.42 -11.73 4.72
CA SER A 151 6.32 -11.85 5.68
C SER A 151 6.65 -12.84 6.79
N ASN A 152 6.30 -12.51 8.03
CA ASN A 152 6.44 -13.38 9.21
C ASN A 152 5.16 -14.16 9.54
N GLY A 153 4.16 -14.12 8.66
CA GLY A 153 2.88 -14.79 8.89
C GLY A 153 2.97 -16.31 8.80
N THR A 154 1.95 -16.98 9.32
CA THR A 154 1.78 -18.43 9.22
C THR A 154 0.39 -18.77 8.67
N PHE A 155 0.27 -19.94 8.07
CA PHE A 155 -1.01 -20.50 7.65
C PHE A 155 -1.47 -21.53 8.66
N LEU A 156 -2.68 -21.36 9.19
CA LEU A 156 -3.36 -22.37 9.98
C LEU A 156 -4.35 -23.12 9.08
N TYR A 157 -4.26 -24.45 9.07
CA TYR A 157 -5.23 -25.33 8.44
C TYR A 157 -5.87 -26.21 9.51
N LEU A 158 -7.20 -26.21 9.52
CA LEU A 158 -8.02 -27.06 10.37
C LEU A 158 -8.60 -28.17 9.47
N ASP A 159 -8.54 -29.43 9.88
CA ASP A 159 -9.33 -30.46 9.21
C ASP A 159 -10.78 -30.34 9.72
N PRO A 160 -11.74 -29.95 8.87
CA PRO A 160 -13.14 -29.78 9.29
C PRO A 160 -13.82 -31.11 9.63
N ARG A 161 -13.21 -32.26 9.30
CA ARG A 161 -13.76 -33.60 9.54
C ARG A 161 -13.21 -34.26 10.80
N ASP A 162 -12.23 -33.64 11.46
CA ASP A 162 -11.56 -34.25 12.59
C ASP A 162 -12.22 -33.84 13.92
N GLU A 163 -12.83 -34.81 14.59
CA GLU A 163 -13.39 -34.65 15.95
C GLU A 163 -12.30 -34.32 16.98
N GLN A 164 -11.04 -34.71 16.73
CA GLN A 164 -9.89 -34.42 17.61
C GLN A 164 -9.27 -33.04 17.39
N LYS A 165 -9.85 -32.20 16.51
CA LYS A 165 -9.41 -30.83 16.20
C LYS A 165 -7.91 -30.71 15.89
N THR A 166 -7.37 -31.62 15.08
CA THR A 166 -5.99 -31.51 14.63
C THR A 166 -5.82 -30.29 13.72
N SER A 167 -4.79 -29.49 13.98
CA SER A 167 -4.46 -28.35 13.13
C SER A 167 -2.99 -28.31 12.73
N VAL A 168 -2.75 -27.83 11.52
CA VAL A 168 -1.43 -27.74 10.91
C VAL A 168 -1.06 -26.29 10.75
N VAL A 169 0.10 -25.91 11.30
CA VAL A 169 0.71 -24.60 11.12
C VAL A 169 1.81 -24.71 10.10
N LEU A 170 1.67 -23.99 8.98
CA LEU A 170 2.68 -23.86 7.94
C LEU A 170 3.30 -22.46 7.95
N ASP A 171 4.55 -22.36 7.54
CA ASP A 171 5.20 -21.07 7.29
C ASP A 171 4.78 -20.43 5.96
N VAL A 172 5.34 -19.26 5.65
CA VAL A 172 5.08 -18.54 4.39
C VAL A 172 5.47 -19.32 3.12
N LYS A 173 6.29 -20.37 3.25
CA LYS A 173 6.70 -21.27 2.18
C LYS A 173 5.86 -22.55 2.10
N LEU A 174 4.77 -22.61 2.88
CA LEU A 174 3.95 -23.80 3.10
C LEU A 174 4.71 -25.00 3.67
N GLN A 175 5.79 -24.76 4.41
CA GLN A 175 6.53 -25.80 5.12
C GLN A 175 5.93 -26.02 6.52
N LEU A 176 5.82 -27.29 6.93
CA LEU A 176 5.26 -27.67 8.22
C LEU A 176 6.12 -27.10 9.35
N LYS A 177 5.54 -26.25 10.21
CA LYS A 177 6.20 -25.80 11.43
C LYS A 177 5.76 -26.58 12.65
N VAL A 178 4.45 -26.71 12.82
CA VAL A 178 3.86 -27.30 14.03
C VAL A 178 2.62 -28.09 13.65
N LEU A 179 2.48 -29.28 14.24
CA LEU A 179 1.23 -29.99 14.35
C LEU A 179 0.66 -29.75 15.75
N ILE A 180 -0.59 -29.31 15.81
CA ILE A 180 -1.33 -29.07 17.05
C ILE A 180 -2.40 -30.15 17.14
N VAL A 181 -2.33 -30.97 18.19
CA VAL A 181 -3.33 -31.99 18.50
C VAL A 181 -3.92 -31.64 19.87
N GLU A 182 -5.23 -31.44 19.95
CA GLU A 182 -5.88 -31.22 21.25
C GLU A 182 -5.81 -32.49 22.14
N PRO A 183 -5.64 -32.38 23.46
CA PRO A 183 -5.52 -31.14 24.24
C PRO A 183 -4.03 -30.74 24.42
N HIS A 184 -3.59 -29.75 23.66
CA HIS A 184 -2.33 -28.99 23.86
C HIS A 184 -0.98 -29.70 23.60
N ARG A 185 -0.92 -30.76 22.79
CA ARG A 185 0.38 -31.28 22.33
C ARG A 185 0.87 -30.50 21.11
N TYR A 186 1.95 -29.74 21.30
CA TYR A 186 2.70 -29.06 20.24
C TYR A 186 3.83 -29.97 19.76
N ILE A 187 3.72 -30.47 18.54
CA ILE A 187 4.79 -31.27 17.92
C ILE A 187 5.49 -30.38 16.90
N SER A 188 6.68 -29.90 17.26
CA SER A 188 7.56 -29.17 16.35
C SER A 188 8.09 -30.10 15.27
N GLN A 189 8.30 -29.59 14.05
CA GLN A 189 8.84 -30.35 12.92
C GLN A 189 10.11 -31.15 13.28
N CYS A 190 10.98 -30.62 14.15
CA CYS A 190 12.20 -31.29 14.60
C CYS A 190 11.96 -32.60 15.40
N HIS A 191 10.73 -32.87 15.83
CA HIS A 191 10.36 -34.06 16.59
C HIS A 191 9.53 -35.06 15.78
N ILE A 192 9.16 -34.73 14.54
CA ILE A 192 8.35 -35.60 13.66
C ILE A 192 9.25 -36.58 12.89
N SER A 193 10.52 -36.24 12.67
CA SER A 193 11.48 -37.04 11.88
C SER A 193 12.13 -38.23 12.62
N ASN A 194 11.61 -38.63 13.79
CA ASN A 194 12.14 -39.74 14.60
C ASN A 194 11.10 -40.85 14.89
N VAL A 195 10.08 -41.00 14.04
CA VAL A 195 9.10 -42.10 14.12
C VAL A 195 9.02 -42.81 12.77
#